data_AF-A0A1B9GCD3-F1
#
_entry.id   AF-A0A1B9GCD3-F1
#
_cell.length_a   1.000
_cell.length_b   1.000
_cell.length_c   1.000
_cell.angle_alpha   90.00
_cell.angle_beta   90.00
_cell.angle_gamma   90.00
#
_symmetry.space_group_name_H-M   'P 1'
#
loop_
_entity.id
_entity.type
_entity.pdbx_description
1 polymer ?
#
loop_
_entity_poly.entity_id
_entity_poly.type
_entity_poly.pdbx_seq_one_letter_code
_entity_poly.pdbx_strand_id
1 'polypeptide(L)'
;MSSSASIASRQSPLDDTSSSISTAPSATGPSSLELDKLAITSSPPSSEVNSCSSPTISDKANAPNPWRISPHRLALSSCPCTSLSIKKIASLSTSEEYLQLNLDRFDKLLTRLCKISNIPRISQNVELVLRELRQRGFELFHFAGKVLTQDESGPNRRGVVIMLLVPDPDNVVMGHRILAELLIQFRNRPDKDKKGGREWGDIENVANRYIEDPQDWVLIQSFEYLTDKNNHKKIEYTIPDKTEGKSWETIINDLLSRIRHLYSGLIVYAGNVIPVITRATRESKRDGMRVWGFEMELVYRKTSMGRYVRLIRIGLKTFPMGSPVSVNKGEEIGAVVLLEIKDDGIKHAVVMYKDEWPVVHSYRDVIPPPDLSGLEGLIGKK
;
A
#
# COMPACT_ATOMS: atom_id res chain seq x y z
N MET A 1 14.57 2.41 -76.51
CA MET A 1 15.95 2.86 -76.33
C MET A 1 16.35 2.47 -74.92
N SER A 2 16.84 1.23 -74.73
CA SER A 2 18.28 0.87 -74.75
C SER A 2 18.97 1.40 -73.49
N SER A 3 19.64 0.66 -72.59
CA SER A 3 20.08 -0.74 -72.50
C SER A 3 20.53 -0.94 -71.02
N SER A 4 20.17 -2.04 -70.36
CA SER A 4 21.03 -3.21 -70.01
C SER A 4 22.14 -2.94 -68.96
N ALA A 5 22.05 -3.57 -67.78
CA ALA A 5 22.85 -4.76 -67.34
C ALA A 5 24.06 -4.33 -66.45
N SER A 6 24.62 -5.07 -65.49
CA SER A 6 24.42 -6.40 -64.90
C SER A 6 25.45 -6.58 -63.74
N ILE A 7 25.04 -7.29 -62.67
CA ILE A 7 25.73 -8.38 -61.93
C ILE A 7 27.28 -8.35 -61.81
N ALA A 8 27.81 -8.45 -60.58
CA ALA A 8 28.78 -9.52 -60.18
C ALA A 8 29.17 -9.54 -58.69
N SER A 9 29.22 -10.77 -58.19
CA SER A 9 29.65 -11.34 -56.91
C SER A 9 31.09 -11.04 -56.43
N ARG A 10 31.33 -11.21 -55.11
CA ARG A 10 32.56 -11.76 -54.47
C ARG A 10 32.30 -11.95 -52.96
N GLN A 11 32.19 -13.18 -52.47
CA GLN A 11 33.24 -14.05 -51.88
C GLN A 11 33.77 -13.61 -50.49
N SER A 12 33.61 -14.53 -49.52
CA SER A 12 34.14 -14.58 -48.15
C SER A 12 35.67 -14.81 -48.10
N PRO A 13 36.31 -14.59 -46.94
CA PRO A 13 36.82 -15.69 -46.08
C PRO A 13 36.62 -15.42 -44.55
N LEU A 14 36.27 -16.39 -43.69
CA LEU A 14 37.13 -17.30 -42.89
C LEU A 14 38.21 -16.61 -42.02
N ASP A 15 38.04 -16.61 -40.68
CA ASP A 15 38.79 -17.44 -39.71
C ASP A 15 38.58 -17.02 -38.22
N ASP A 16 38.42 -18.04 -37.36
CA ASP A 16 38.92 -18.24 -35.97
C ASP A 16 38.75 -17.15 -34.88
N THR A 17 38.43 -17.43 -33.60
CA THR A 17 38.63 -18.61 -32.75
C THR A 17 37.82 -18.51 -31.42
N SER A 18 37.58 -19.68 -30.81
CA SER A 18 37.45 -19.97 -29.35
C SER A 18 36.11 -19.81 -28.60
N SER A 19 35.46 -20.98 -28.40
CA SER A 19 35.00 -21.57 -27.11
C SER A 19 34.57 -20.62 -25.97
N SER A 20 33.41 -20.80 -25.33
CA SER A 20 33.09 -22.00 -24.54
C SER A 20 31.63 -22.02 -24.10
N ILE A 21 31.08 -23.23 -24.13
CA ILE A 21 29.76 -23.65 -23.67
C ILE A 21 29.86 -23.99 -22.18
N SER A 22 28.86 -23.65 -21.38
CA SER A 22 28.51 -24.45 -20.19
C SER A 22 27.02 -24.44 -19.93
N THR A 23 26.49 -25.63 -20.15
CA THR A 23 25.13 -26.13 -19.98
C THR A 23 24.81 -26.31 -18.49
N ALA A 24 23.63 -25.87 -18.04
CA ALA A 24 23.07 -26.29 -16.75
C ALA A 24 21.86 -27.21 -17.01
N PRO A 25 21.80 -28.42 -16.42
CA PRO A 25 20.76 -29.40 -16.71
C PRO A 25 19.57 -29.31 -15.75
N SER A 26 18.40 -29.64 -16.29
CA SER A 26 17.18 -30.03 -15.57
C SER A 26 17.18 -31.54 -15.29
N ALA A 27 16.71 -31.96 -14.11
CA ALA A 27 16.08 -33.27 -13.84
C ALA A 27 15.45 -33.23 -12.42
N THR A 28 14.11 -33.21 -12.27
CA THR A 28 13.20 -34.34 -11.90
C THR A 28 13.48 -35.05 -10.55
N GLY A 29 12.44 -35.08 -9.68
CA GLY A 29 12.40 -35.60 -8.28
C GLY A 29 12.47 -37.13 -8.12
N PRO A 30 11.78 -37.82 -7.16
CA PRO A 30 10.78 -37.41 -6.14
C PRO A 30 11.00 -38.06 -4.72
N SER A 31 9.93 -38.15 -3.89
CA SER A 31 9.72 -38.90 -2.60
C SER A 31 9.98 -38.13 -1.28
N SER A 32 9.46 -38.47 -0.10
CA SER A 32 8.14 -38.82 0.49
C SER A 32 8.44 -39.24 1.96
N LEU A 33 7.51 -39.04 2.91
CA LEU A 33 7.54 -39.53 4.32
C LEU A 33 8.45 -38.68 5.26
N GLU A 34 8.12 -38.33 6.51
CA GLU A 34 7.27 -38.97 7.53
C GLU A 34 6.49 -37.94 8.38
N LEU A 35 5.25 -38.32 8.69
CA LEU A 35 4.45 -37.86 9.83
C LEU A 35 4.51 -38.99 10.90
N ASP A 36 4.32 -38.63 12.17
CA ASP A 36 4.10 -39.47 13.37
C ASP A 36 5.31 -39.96 14.18
N LYS A 37 5.43 -39.40 15.40
CA LYS A 37 5.45 -40.12 16.70
C LYS A 37 5.35 -39.10 17.87
N LEU A 38 4.18 -39.01 18.53
CA LEU A 38 3.80 -39.60 19.85
C LEU A 38 4.48 -38.91 21.06
N ALA A 39 3.86 -38.57 22.19
CA ALA A 39 2.55 -38.84 22.83
C ALA A 39 2.32 -37.77 23.93
N ILE A 40 1.13 -37.19 24.17
CA ILE A 40 -0.02 -37.62 25.00
C ILE A 40 0.31 -38.35 26.32
N THR A 41 0.00 -37.68 27.44
CA THR A 41 -0.48 -38.24 28.72
C THR A 41 -1.42 -37.17 29.32
N SER A 42 -2.74 -37.25 29.13
CA SER A 42 -3.78 -37.94 29.93
C SER A 42 -3.93 -37.45 31.39
N SER A 43 -4.96 -36.60 31.59
CA SER A 43 -5.69 -36.13 32.80
C SER A 43 -6.32 -37.30 33.62
N PRO A 44 -7.24 -37.16 34.63
CA PRO A 44 -8.03 -36.01 35.18
C PRO A 44 -8.28 -36.16 36.74
N PRO A 45 -9.44 -35.87 37.42
CA PRO A 45 -10.60 -34.94 37.22
C PRO A 45 -11.07 -34.16 38.50
N SER A 46 -11.97 -33.17 38.33
CA SER A 46 -13.25 -32.93 39.08
C SER A 46 -13.79 -31.51 38.79
N SER A 47 -14.99 -31.36 38.18
CA SER A 47 -16.31 -31.03 38.79
C SER A 47 -16.33 -29.60 39.38
N GLU A 48 -17.23 -28.64 39.09
CA GLU A 48 -18.64 -28.66 38.68
C GLU A 48 -19.14 -27.19 38.47
N VAL A 49 -20.21 -27.03 37.67
CA VAL A 49 -21.35 -26.07 37.81
C VAL A 49 -21.23 -24.58 37.43
N ASN A 50 -22.16 -24.21 36.53
CA ASN A 50 -22.73 -22.91 36.16
C ASN A 50 -22.73 -21.80 37.22
N SER A 51 -22.45 -20.55 36.80
CA SER A 51 -23.39 -19.44 37.02
C SER A 51 -22.97 -18.16 36.30
N CYS A 52 -23.93 -17.60 35.56
CA CYS A 52 -23.98 -16.22 35.11
C CYS A 52 -23.99 -15.30 36.33
N SER A 53 -23.07 -14.34 36.40
CA SER A 53 -23.16 -13.23 37.34
C SER A 53 -22.50 -12.00 36.74
N SER A 54 -23.36 -11.04 36.39
CA SER A 54 -23.08 -9.64 36.13
C SER A 54 -22.07 -9.09 37.14
N PRO A 55 -21.08 -8.27 36.74
CA PRO A 55 -20.24 -7.60 37.72
C PRO A 55 -21.05 -6.48 38.36
N THR A 56 -21.47 -6.76 39.59
CA THR A 56 -21.98 -5.81 40.57
C THR A 56 -21.02 -4.62 40.68
N ILE A 57 -21.60 -3.42 40.55
CA ILE A 57 -20.97 -2.14 40.86
C ILE A 57 -20.53 -2.20 42.33
N SER A 58 -19.22 -2.33 42.56
CA SER A 58 -18.63 -1.97 43.84
C SER A 58 -18.02 -0.58 43.70
N ASP A 59 -18.70 0.40 44.25
CA ASP A 59 -18.18 1.73 44.52
C ASP A 59 -16.96 1.63 45.45
N LYS A 60 -15.78 1.62 44.83
CA LYS A 60 -14.56 2.13 45.45
C LYS A 60 -14.05 3.26 44.58
N ALA A 61 -14.53 4.46 44.90
CA ALA A 61 -13.96 5.71 44.46
C ALA A 61 -12.47 5.77 44.78
N ASN A 62 -11.72 6.35 43.84
CA ASN A 62 -10.32 6.76 43.92
C ASN A 62 -9.25 5.67 43.79
N ALA A 63 -9.28 4.91 42.70
CA ALA A 63 -8.04 4.47 42.06
C ALA A 63 -7.69 5.48 40.94
N PRO A 64 -6.54 6.19 40.99
CA PRO A 64 -6.12 7.03 39.89
C PRO A 64 -5.93 6.15 38.67
N ASN A 65 -6.66 6.48 37.61
CA ASN A 65 -6.53 5.88 36.29
C ASN A 65 -5.03 5.82 35.92
N PRO A 66 -4.41 4.63 35.70
CA PRO A 66 -2.96 4.51 35.48
C PRO A 66 -2.49 5.19 34.18
N TRP A 67 -3.41 5.68 33.35
CA TRP A 67 -3.13 6.53 32.19
C TRP A 67 -2.73 7.98 32.54
N ARG A 68 -2.51 8.30 33.83
CA ARG A 68 -1.91 9.57 34.28
C ARG A 68 -0.42 9.49 34.61
N ILE A 69 0.30 8.50 34.06
CA ILE A 69 1.77 8.56 34.03
C ILE A 69 2.18 9.16 32.68
N SER A 70 2.33 10.49 32.71
CA SER A 70 3.09 11.27 31.73
C SER A 70 4.41 10.54 31.36
N PRO A 71 4.95 10.68 30.13
CA PRO A 71 6.16 9.99 29.65
C PRO A 71 7.46 10.22 30.45
N HIS A 72 7.39 10.84 31.62
CA HIS A 72 8.50 11.40 32.37
C HIS A 72 9.49 10.42 33.02
N ARG A 73 9.40 9.09 32.80
CA ARG A 73 10.42 8.16 33.32
C ARG A 73 10.77 6.99 32.40
N LEU A 74 10.65 7.15 31.09
CA LEU A 74 11.48 6.33 30.19
C LEU A 74 12.85 6.98 30.09
N ALA A 75 13.76 6.44 30.89
CA ALA A 75 15.14 6.86 31.06
C ALA A 75 15.93 6.68 29.75
N LEU A 76 15.84 7.67 28.86
CA LEU A 76 16.87 8.00 27.88
C LEU A 76 16.95 9.52 27.82
N SER A 77 17.82 10.10 28.67
CA SER A 77 18.10 11.54 28.77
C SER A 77 18.68 12.16 27.49
N SER A 78 18.85 11.37 26.42
CA SER A 78 19.41 11.76 25.14
C SER A 78 18.42 11.74 23.96
N CYS A 79 17.17 11.30 24.14
CA CYS A 79 16.21 11.30 23.03
C CYS A 79 15.66 12.71 22.75
N PRO A 80 15.63 13.20 21.51
CA PRO A 80 14.92 14.42 21.12
C PRO A 80 13.40 14.45 21.45
N CYS A 81 12.81 13.28 21.67
CA CYS A 81 11.43 13.10 22.12
C CYS A 81 11.26 13.38 23.63
N THR A 82 12.30 13.13 24.43
CA THR A 82 12.36 13.40 25.87
C THR A 82 13.11 14.71 26.19
N SER A 83 13.82 15.28 25.22
CA SER A 83 14.55 16.55 25.32
C SER A 83 13.65 17.78 25.25
N LEU A 84 12.34 17.60 24.99
CA LEU A 84 11.37 18.67 25.12
C LEU A 84 11.34 19.10 26.58
N SER A 85 11.53 20.39 26.84
CA SER A 85 11.50 20.89 28.21
C SER A 85 10.15 20.54 28.84
N ILE A 86 10.16 20.13 30.11
CA ILE A 86 8.95 19.82 30.87
C ILE A 86 7.95 20.99 30.76
N LYS A 87 8.44 22.23 30.77
CA LYS A 87 7.65 23.45 30.55
C LYS A 87 6.93 23.46 29.21
N LYS A 88 7.60 23.04 28.12
CA LYS A 88 7.01 23.00 26.78
C LYS A 88 6.00 21.87 26.61
N ILE A 89 6.18 20.73 27.27
CA ILE A 89 5.16 19.66 27.28
C ILE A 89 3.97 20.10 28.13
N ALA A 90 4.20 20.67 29.31
CA ALA A 90 3.17 21.13 30.22
C ALA A 90 2.33 22.30 29.66
N SER A 91 2.84 23.04 28.67
CA SER A 91 2.08 24.08 27.97
C SER A 91 1.15 23.55 26.89
N LEU A 92 1.27 22.28 26.48
CA LEU A 92 0.36 21.66 25.52
C LEU A 92 -0.87 21.17 26.26
N SER A 93 -2.02 21.71 25.90
CA SER A 93 -3.31 21.47 26.55
C SER A 93 -4.37 20.92 25.59
N THR A 94 -4.18 21.14 24.29
CA THR A 94 -5.16 20.79 23.25
C THR A 94 -4.59 19.82 22.23
N SER A 95 -5.49 19.12 21.55
CA SER A 95 -5.14 18.20 20.48
C SER A 95 -4.35 18.84 19.35
N GLU A 96 -4.69 20.08 19.03
CA GLU A 96 -4.12 20.85 17.95
C GLU A 96 -2.68 21.28 18.25
N GLU A 97 -2.37 21.62 19.50
CA GLU A 97 -1.03 22.00 19.92
C GLU A 97 -0.02 20.84 19.79
N TYR A 98 -0.43 19.62 20.14
CA TYR A 98 0.38 18.42 19.91
C TYR A 98 0.59 18.14 18.42
N LEU A 99 -0.47 18.29 17.61
CA LEU A 99 -0.39 18.11 16.17
C LEU A 99 0.60 19.10 15.55
N GLN A 100 0.44 20.39 15.81
CA GLN A 100 1.30 21.45 15.30
C GLN A 100 2.76 21.24 15.72
N LEU A 101 3.00 20.87 16.98
CA LEU A 101 4.35 20.57 17.46
C LEU A 101 5.01 19.41 16.68
N ASN A 102 4.26 18.35 16.39
CA ASN A 102 4.76 17.22 15.63
C ASN A 102 5.02 17.58 14.16
N LEU A 103 4.12 18.35 13.54
CA LEU A 103 4.30 18.87 12.17
C LEU A 103 5.55 19.75 12.07
N ASP A 104 5.77 20.67 13.03
CA ASP A 104 6.97 21.51 13.07
C ASP A 104 8.27 20.69 13.19
N ARG A 105 8.23 19.62 14.01
CA ARG A 105 9.40 18.74 14.21
C ARG A 105 9.68 17.90 12.97
N PHE A 106 8.63 17.40 12.33
CA PHE A 106 8.71 16.70 11.06
C PHE A 106 9.31 17.62 9.97
N ASP A 107 8.80 18.84 9.83
CA ASP A 107 9.27 19.80 8.82
C ASP A 107 10.75 20.17 9.01
N LYS A 108 11.19 20.35 10.26
CA LYS A 108 12.62 20.55 10.59
C LYS A 108 13.49 19.37 10.16
N LEU A 109 13.01 18.14 10.37
CA LEU A 109 13.73 16.94 9.90
C LEU A 109 13.80 16.91 8.37
N LEU A 110 12.67 17.15 7.70
CA LEU A 110 12.58 17.16 6.25
C LEU A 110 13.50 18.24 5.64
N THR A 111 13.50 19.45 6.22
CA THR A 111 14.39 20.55 5.83
C THR A 111 15.85 20.18 6.02
N ARG A 112 16.19 19.46 7.08
CA ARG A 112 17.56 18.99 7.31
C ARG A 112 18.01 17.96 6.27
N LEU A 113 17.16 16.99 5.95
CA LEU A 113 17.44 15.90 5.01
C LEU A 113 17.49 16.39 3.56
N CYS A 114 16.54 17.25 3.19
CA CYS A 114 16.20 17.51 1.79
C CYS A 114 16.22 19.00 1.44
N LYS A 115 16.43 19.91 2.39
CA LYS A 115 16.37 21.37 2.12
C LYS A 115 15.04 21.83 1.52
N ILE A 116 13.96 21.09 1.77
CA ILE A 116 12.59 21.42 1.44
C ILE A 116 11.77 21.56 2.72
N SER A 117 10.77 22.44 2.73
CA SER A 117 9.94 22.75 3.88
C SER A 117 8.52 23.10 3.43
N ASN A 118 7.54 22.86 4.30
CA ASN A 118 6.15 23.32 4.19
C ASN A 118 5.45 22.92 2.88
N ILE A 119 5.64 21.67 2.44
CA ILE A 119 4.95 21.18 1.25
C ILE A 119 3.58 20.61 1.66
N PRO A 120 2.45 21.18 1.17
CA PRO A 120 1.10 20.80 1.63
C PRO A 120 0.80 19.31 1.49
N ARG A 121 1.15 18.69 0.36
CA ARG A 121 0.90 17.26 0.10
C ARG A 121 1.62 16.34 1.09
N ILE A 122 2.82 16.72 1.53
CA ILE A 122 3.56 15.97 2.55
C ILE A 122 2.90 16.18 3.90
N SER A 123 2.63 17.43 4.27
CA SER A 123 2.05 17.80 5.56
C SER A 123 0.68 17.13 5.79
N GLN A 124 -0.17 17.05 4.77
CA GLN A 124 -1.46 16.35 4.81
C GLN A 124 -1.31 14.85 5.11
N ASN A 125 -0.34 14.18 4.48
CA ASN A 125 -0.08 12.76 4.75
C ASN A 125 0.45 12.55 6.17
N VAL A 126 1.33 13.44 6.64
CA VAL A 126 1.86 13.38 8.01
C VAL A 126 0.75 13.60 9.02
N GLU A 127 -0.10 14.61 8.80
CA GLU A 127 -1.24 14.89 9.65
C GLU A 127 -2.19 13.70 9.76
N LEU A 128 -2.49 13.03 8.65
CA LEU A 128 -3.31 11.81 8.63
C LEU A 128 -2.72 10.75 9.56
N VAL A 129 -1.43 10.45 9.44
CA VAL A 129 -0.75 9.46 10.29
C VAL A 129 -0.75 9.88 11.75
N LEU A 130 -0.49 11.16 12.04
CA LEU A 130 -0.47 11.68 13.40
C LEU A 130 -1.85 11.59 14.06
N ARG A 131 -2.92 11.93 13.34
CA ARG A 131 -4.30 11.86 13.84
C ARG A 131 -4.69 10.41 14.13
N GLU A 132 -4.35 9.48 13.25
CA GLU A 132 -4.65 8.05 13.41
C GLU A 132 -3.88 7.45 14.61
N LEU A 133 -2.57 7.68 14.71
CA LEU A 133 -1.78 7.22 15.87
C LEU A 133 -2.28 7.83 17.19
N ARG A 134 -2.83 9.05 17.14
CA ARG A 134 -3.41 9.70 18.30
C ARG A 134 -4.72 9.04 18.75
N GLN A 135 -5.57 8.59 17.83
CA GLN A 135 -6.75 7.78 18.19
C GLN A 135 -6.34 6.49 18.93
N ARG A 136 -5.12 6.00 18.68
CA ARG A 136 -4.50 4.84 19.35
C ARG A 136 -3.75 5.20 20.63
N GLY A 137 -3.79 6.46 21.06
CA GLY A 137 -3.20 6.94 22.32
C GLY A 137 -1.77 7.49 22.21
N PHE A 138 -1.23 7.74 21.01
CA PHE A 138 0.10 8.32 20.82
C PHE A 138 0.06 9.81 20.47
N GLU A 139 0.73 10.65 21.26
CA GLU A 139 0.66 12.12 21.05
C GLU A 139 2.02 12.77 20.74
N LEU A 140 3.14 12.13 21.07
CA LEU A 140 4.49 12.64 20.85
C LEU A 140 5.37 11.60 20.18
N PHE A 141 6.02 11.99 19.09
CA PHE A 141 6.81 11.08 18.27
C PHE A 141 8.28 11.51 18.19
N HIS A 142 9.18 10.55 18.06
CA HIS A 142 10.51 10.75 17.50
C HIS A 142 10.42 10.59 15.99
N PHE A 143 11.00 11.52 15.23
CA PHE A 143 11.13 11.39 13.79
C PHE A 143 12.58 11.07 13.43
N ALA A 144 12.80 9.92 12.79
CA ALA A 144 14.09 9.53 12.25
C ALA A 144 13.94 9.31 10.75
N GLY A 145 14.86 9.79 9.94
CA GLY A 145 14.74 9.62 8.49
C GLY A 145 16.07 9.60 7.78
N LYS A 146 16.06 9.02 6.58
CA LYS A 146 17.21 8.95 5.69
C LYS A 146 16.80 9.27 4.26
N VAL A 147 17.76 9.80 3.50
CA VAL A 147 17.66 9.85 2.05
C VAL A 147 17.98 8.45 1.53
N LEU A 148 17.13 7.92 0.66
CA LEU A 148 17.33 6.62 0.04
C LEU A 148 18.41 6.69 -1.03
N THR A 149 19.14 5.59 -1.21
CA THR A 149 20.08 5.45 -2.33
C THR A 149 19.33 5.41 -3.67
N GLN A 150 20.06 5.53 -4.78
CA GLN A 150 19.46 5.41 -6.12
C GLN A 150 18.83 4.03 -6.32
N ASP A 151 19.47 2.98 -5.81
CA ASP A 151 18.99 1.60 -5.89
C ASP A 151 17.70 1.40 -5.08
N GLU A 152 17.64 2.01 -3.88
CA GLU A 152 16.43 1.99 -3.03
C GLU A 152 15.29 2.85 -3.61
N SER A 153 15.62 3.95 -4.30
CA SER A 153 14.64 4.90 -4.86
C SER A 153 14.08 4.47 -6.22
N GLY A 154 14.87 3.69 -6.96
CA GLY A 154 14.61 3.35 -8.35
C GLY A 154 15.22 4.33 -9.36
N PRO A 155 15.16 3.98 -10.66
CA PRO A 155 15.69 4.78 -11.74
C PRO A 155 14.93 6.11 -11.87
N ASN A 156 15.66 7.21 -12.11
CA ASN A 156 15.11 8.56 -12.27
C ASN A 156 14.29 9.06 -11.06
N ARG A 157 14.55 8.52 -9.86
CA ARG A 157 13.89 8.91 -8.63
C ARG A 157 14.89 9.23 -7.53
N ARG A 158 14.44 9.99 -6.53
CA ARG A 158 15.07 10.15 -5.22
C ARG A 158 14.01 9.93 -4.16
N GLY A 159 14.33 9.19 -3.12
CA GLY A 159 13.42 8.84 -2.05
C GLY A 159 13.88 9.35 -0.69
N VAL A 160 12.93 9.58 0.20
CA VAL A 160 13.17 9.89 1.61
C VAL A 160 12.23 9.04 2.42
N VAL A 161 12.79 8.34 3.40
CA VAL A 161 11.99 7.59 4.37
C VAL A 161 12.08 8.29 5.71
N ILE A 162 10.94 8.50 6.36
CA ILE A 162 10.82 9.06 7.71
C ILE A 162 9.97 8.12 8.54
N MET A 163 10.53 7.66 9.65
CA MET A 163 9.87 6.79 10.62
C MET A 163 9.35 7.62 11.80
N LEU A 164 8.17 7.24 12.31
CA LEU A 164 7.60 7.74 13.56
C LEU A 164 7.84 6.68 14.64
N LEU A 165 8.57 7.07 15.68
CA LEU A 165 8.95 6.18 16.76
C LEU A 165 8.45 6.71 18.10
N VAL A 166 8.17 5.80 19.03
CA VAL A 166 7.90 6.11 20.43
C VAL A 166 8.83 5.30 21.32
N PRO A 167 9.12 5.77 22.54
CA PRO A 167 9.86 4.97 23.52
C PRO A 167 9.24 3.59 23.71
N ASP A 168 10.08 2.56 23.72
CA ASP A 168 9.66 1.17 23.93
C ASP A 168 10.09 0.72 25.34
N PRO A 169 9.15 0.50 26.27
CA PRO A 169 9.48 0.06 27.62
C PRO A 169 10.11 -1.34 27.65
N ASP A 170 9.84 -2.17 26.63
CA ASP A 170 10.23 -3.59 26.60
C ASP A 170 11.55 -3.81 25.84
N ASN A 171 12.01 -2.81 25.08
CA ASN A 171 13.24 -2.89 24.29
C ASN A 171 14.31 -1.91 24.79
N VAL A 172 15.07 -2.34 25.78
CA VAL A 172 16.14 -1.54 26.40
C VAL A 172 17.31 -1.26 25.43
N VAL A 173 17.46 -2.05 24.35
CA VAL A 173 18.60 -1.94 23.42
C VAL A 173 18.39 -0.84 22.38
N MET A 174 17.22 -0.77 21.74
CA MET A 174 16.88 0.31 20.80
C MET A 174 16.19 1.49 21.49
N GLY A 175 15.53 1.24 22.62
CA GLY A 175 14.79 2.23 23.39
C GLY A 175 13.54 2.76 22.72
N HIS A 176 13.27 2.39 21.47
CA HIS A 176 12.16 2.89 20.65
C HIS A 176 11.57 1.79 19.77
N ARG A 177 10.25 1.85 19.59
CA ARG A 177 9.51 1.06 18.62
C ARG A 177 9.00 1.95 17.51
N ILE A 178 9.03 1.44 16.29
CA ILE A 178 8.51 2.14 15.10
C ILE A 178 7.01 1.89 15.04
N LEU A 179 6.23 2.95 14.85
CA LEU A 179 4.76 2.86 14.72
C LEU A 179 4.32 3.00 13.27
N ALA A 180 4.96 3.91 12.53
CA ALA A 180 4.64 4.20 11.15
C ALA A 180 5.88 4.62 10.36
N GLU A 181 5.77 4.48 9.05
CA GLU A 181 6.76 4.88 8.06
C GLU A 181 6.11 5.79 7.02
N LEU A 182 6.75 6.89 6.68
CA LEU A 182 6.43 7.72 5.54
C LEU A 182 7.52 7.59 4.47
N LEU A 183 7.09 7.39 3.23
CA LEU A 183 7.93 7.42 2.04
C LEU A 183 7.54 8.62 1.18
N ILE A 184 8.53 9.46 0.88
CA ILE A 184 8.39 10.60 -0.03
C ILE A 184 9.26 10.32 -1.26
N GLN A 185 8.63 10.24 -2.42
CA GLN A 185 9.30 10.00 -3.70
C GLN A 185 9.28 11.25 -4.57
N PHE A 186 10.45 11.59 -5.10
CA PHE A 186 10.68 12.70 -6.01
C PHE A 186 11.10 12.16 -7.37
N ARG A 187 10.59 12.78 -8.43
CA ARG A 187 10.99 12.48 -9.79
C ARG A 187 12.20 13.32 -10.19
N ASN A 188 13.28 12.70 -10.67
CA ASN A 188 14.42 13.42 -11.20
C ASN A 188 14.03 14.16 -12.48
N ARG A 189 14.49 15.41 -12.62
CA ARG A 189 14.38 16.18 -13.86
C ARG A 189 15.76 16.24 -14.52
N PRO A 190 16.01 15.43 -15.57
CA PRO A 190 17.33 15.32 -16.19
C PRO A 190 17.87 16.66 -16.75
N ASP A 191 16.98 17.61 -17.09
CA ASP A 191 17.37 18.91 -17.61
C ASP A 191 17.80 19.93 -16.53
N LYS A 192 17.39 19.72 -15.26
CA LYS A 192 17.73 20.61 -14.15
C LYS A 192 19.01 20.22 -13.42
N ASP A 193 19.34 18.93 -13.39
CA ASP A 193 20.57 18.43 -12.75
C ASP A 193 21.84 18.92 -13.47
N LYS A 194 21.75 19.38 -14.74
CA LYS A 194 22.88 19.94 -15.50
C LYS A 194 23.39 21.30 -15.00
N LYS A 195 22.65 21.99 -14.13
CA LYS A 195 23.02 23.32 -13.58
C LYS A 195 23.56 23.26 -12.15
N GLY A 196 24.05 22.11 -11.68
CA GLY A 196 24.74 21.98 -10.38
C GLY A 196 23.87 22.29 -9.15
N GLY A 197 22.57 22.49 -9.34
CA GLY A 197 21.62 22.73 -8.26
C GLY A 197 21.18 21.40 -7.67
N ARG A 198 21.40 21.22 -6.36
CA ARG A 198 20.75 20.18 -5.53
C ARG A 198 19.24 20.46 -5.38
N GLU A 199 18.54 20.74 -6.47
CA GLU A 199 17.09 20.87 -6.46
C GLU A 199 16.48 19.47 -6.39
N TRP A 200 15.71 19.21 -5.36
CA TRP A 200 14.81 18.08 -5.34
C TRP A 200 13.78 18.28 -6.46
N GLY A 201 13.49 17.22 -7.21
CA GLY A 201 12.52 17.29 -8.30
C GLY A 201 11.09 17.41 -7.79
N ASP A 202 10.11 17.25 -8.69
CA ASP A 202 8.70 17.31 -8.27
C ASP A 202 8.36 16.10 -7.40
N ILE A 203 7.50 16.31 -6.40
CA ILE A 203 6.95 15.20 -5.61
C ILE A 203 6.11 14.31 -6.52
N GLU A 204 6.60 13.11 -6.75
CA GLU A 204 5.88 12.05 -7.44
C GLU A 204 4.82 11.48 -6.50
N ASN A 205 5.24 11.06 -5.31
CA ASN A 205 4.37 10.38 -4.37
C ASN A 205 4.71 10.65 -2.90
N VAL A 206 3.69 10.60 -2.05
CA VAL A 206 3.82 10.55 -0.59
C VAL A 206 2.93 9.42 -0.13
N ALA A 207 3.52 8.43 0.51
CA ALA A 207 2.84 7.26 1.03
C ALA A 207 3.22 7.06 2.49
N ASN A 208 2.33 6.44 3.26
CA ASN A 208 2.60 6.04 4.62
C ASN A 208 2.13 4.61 4.87
N ARG A 209 2.67 3.94 5.88
CA ARG A 209 2.18 2.64 6.36
C ARG A 209 2.37 2.52 7.85
N TYR A 210 1.55 1.68 8.48
CA TYR A 210 1.71 1.31 9.88
C TYR A 210 2.52 0.02 9.99
N ILE A 211 3.32 -0.11 11.04
CA ILE A 211 4.18 -1.29 11.22
C ILE A 211 3.37 -2.57 11.50
N GLU A 212 2.16 -2.42 12.03
CA GLU A 212 1.23 -3.54 12.24
C GLU A 212 0.71 -4.16 10.93
N ASP A 213 0.70 -3.37 9.84
CA ASP A 213 0.29 -3.81 8.51
C ASP A 213 1.29 -3.29 7.46
N PRO A 214 2.48 -3.90 7.40
CA PRO A 214 3.57 -3.38 6.57
C PRO A 214 3.28 -3.45 5.07
N GLN A 215 2.25 -4.20 4.68
CA GLN A 215 1.82 -4.34 3.30
C GLN A 215 0.87 -3.20 2.88
N ASP A 216 0.23 -2.51 3.81
CA ASP A 216 -0.74 -1.47 3.48
C ASP A 216 -0.10 -0.09 3.36
N TRP A 217 0.22 0.29 2.13
CA TRP A 217 0.63 1.65 1.83
C TRP A 217 -0.59 2.53 1.57
N VAL A 218 -0.76 3.52 2.44
CA VAL A 218 -1.82 4.52 2.43
C VAL A 218 -1.32 5.78 1.73
N LEU A 219 -2.13 6.30 0.79
CA LEU A 219 -1.81 7.50 0.03
C LEU A 219 -3.03 8.41 -0.03
N ILE A 220 -2.79 9.73 -0.01
CA ILE A 220 -3.84 10.72 -0.28
C ILE A 220 -3.86 10.98 -1.79
N GLN A 221 -4.91 10.50 -2.48
CA GLN A 221 -5.08 10.68 -3.92
C GLN A 221 -6.53 11.05 -4.23
N SER A 222 -6.81 12.34 -4.37
CA SER A 222 -8.09 12.82 -4.90
C SER A 222 -8.17 12.47 -6.39
N PHE A 223 -9.05 11.55 -6.75
CA PHE A 223 -9.24 11.15 -8.13
C PHE A 223 -10.46 11.82 -8.75
N GLU A 224 -10.25 12.44 -9.92
CA GLU A 224 -11.35 12.78 -10.82
C GLU A 224 -11.38 11.73 -11.94
N TYR A 225 -12.50 11.00 -12.01
CA TYR A 225 -12.74 10.04 -13.07
C TYR A 225 -13.63 10.63 -14.15
N LEU A 226 -13.20 10.47 -15.39
CA LEU A 226 -14.04 10.65 -16.55
C LEU A 226 -14.46 9.27 -17.02
N THR A 227 -15.77 9.09 -17.17
CA THR A 227 -16.31 7.95 -17.88
C THR A 227 -16.50 8.31 -19.35
N ASP A 228 -16.25 7.35 -20.24
CA ASP A 228 -16.48 7.55 -21.66
C ASP A 228 -17.99 7.54 -21.93
N LYS A 229 -18.55 8.73 -22.20
CA LYS A 229 -19.99 8.91 -22.47
C LYS A 229 -20.48 8.09 -23.67
N ASN A 230 -19.59 7.74 -24.59
CA ASN A 230 -19.95 7.05 -25.84
C ASN A 230 -19.85 5.52 -25.73
N ASN A 231 -19.21 4.99 -24.69
CA ASN A 231 -18.95 3.55 -24.54
C ASN A 231 -19.09 3.08 -23.08
N HIS A 232 -20.11 3.57 -22.39
CA HIS A 232 -20.44 3.19 -21.00
C HIS A 232 -20.90 1.73 -20.91
N LYS A 233 -19.96 0.80 -20.97
CA LYS A 233 -20.24 -0.60 -20.68
C LYS A 233 -19.95 -0.88 -19.21
N LYS A 234 -21.00 -0.74 -18.39
CA LYS A 234 -20.99 -1.17 -16.99
C LYS A 234 -21.32 -2.66 -16.94
N ILE A 235 -20.45 -3.46 -16.34
CA ILE A 235 -20.63 -4.90 -16.16
C ILE A 235 -20.90 -5.18 -14.70
N GLU A 236 -22.04 -5.78 -14.41
CA GLU A 236 -22.36 -6.24 -13.07
C GLU A 236 -22.12 -7.75 -12.92
N TYR A 237 -21.67 -8.14 -11.74
CA TYR A 237 -21.51 -9.54 -11.37
C TYR A 237 -22.04 -9.75 -9.96
N THR A 238 -23.12 -10.53 -9.82
CA THR A 238 -23.65 -10.91 -8.52
C THR A 238 -22.93 -12.14 -8.01
N ILE A 239 -22.43 -12.09 -6.78
CA ILE A 239 -21.84 -13.26 -6.13
C ILE A 239 -22.97 -14.25 -5.83
N PRO A 240 -22.89 -15.48 -6.34
CA PRO A 240 -23.90 -16.49 -6.09
C PRO A 240 -23.96 -16.86 -4.61
N ASP A 241 -25.15 -17.23 -4.13
CA ASP A 241 -25.32 -17.54 -2.71
C ASP A 241 -24.59 -18.84 -2.35
N LYS A 242 -24.26 -19.03 -1.07
CA LYS A 242 -23.54 -20.21 -0.58
C LYS A 242 -24.28 -21.52 -0.90
N THR A 243 -25.60 -21.46 -1.05
CA THR A 243 -26.47 -22.58 -1.43
C THR A 243 -26.22 -23.07 -2.85
N GLU A 244 -25.65 -22.24 -3.73
CA GLU A 244 -25.29 -22.61 -5.10
C GLU A 244 -23.96 -23.39 -5.18
N GLY A 245 -23.26 -23.56 -4.05
CA GLY A 245 -22.08 -24.44 -3.96
C GLY A 245 -20.85 -23.99 -4.75
N LYS A 246 -20.82 -22.75 -5.29
CA LYS A 246 -19.66 -22.24 -6.01
C LYS A 246 -18.51 -21.89 -5.07
N SER A 247 -17.31 -22.35 -5.41
CA SER A 247 -16.10 -22.00 -4.66
C SER A 247 -15.71 -20.54 -4.92
N TRP A 248 -14.94 -19.96 -3.98
CA TRP A 248 -14.38 -18.62 -4.16
C TRP A 248 -13.50 -18.51 -5.40
N GLU A 249 -12.78 -19.59 -5.75
CA GLU A 249 -11.94 -19.65 -6.95
C GLU A 249 -12.78 -19.52 -8.23
N THR A 250 -13.94 -20.18 -8.31
CA THR A 250 -14.86 -20.03 -9.45
C THR A 250 -15.35 -18.59 -9.56
N ILE A 251 -15.75 -17.99 -8.44
CA ILE A 251 -16.23 -16.60 -8.38
C ILE A 251 -15.16 -15.63 -8.89
N ILE A 252 -13.91 -15.84 -8.46
CA ILE A 252 -12.77 -15.02 -8.87
C ILE A 252 -12.42 -15.23 -10.35
N ASN A 253 -12.45 -16.46 -10.86
CA ASN A 253 -12.19 -16.72 -12.28
C ASN A 253 -13.26 -16.08 -13.18
N ASP A 254 -14.53 -16.15 -12.79
CA ASP A 254 -15.63 -15.45 -13.47
C ASP A 254 -15.39 -13.93 -13.47
N LEU A 255 -14.96 -13.38 -12.34
CA LEU A 255 -14.64 -11.96 -12.21
C LEU A 255 -13.48 -11.54 -13.12
N LEU A 256 -12.37 -12.29 -13.13
CA LEU A 256 -11.23 -12.01 -14.01
C LEU A 256 -11.60 -12.09 -15.49
N SER A 257 -12.46 -13.04 -15.87
CA SER A 257 -12.99 -13.14 -17.22
C SER A 257 -13.77 -11.87 -17.62
N ARG A 258 -14.64 -11.39 -16.74
CA ARG A 258 -15.41 -10.14 -16.95
C ARG A 258 -14.52 -8.91 -17.05
N ILE A 259 -13.46 -8.83 -16.23
CA ILE A 259 -12.46 -7.75 -16.30
C ILE A 259 -11.80 -7.72 -17.68
N ARG A 260 -11.41 -8.87 -18.23
CA ARG A 260 -10.82 -8.97 -19.58
C ARG A 260 -11.77 -8.50 -20.69
N HIS A 261 -13.08 -8.61 -20.48
CA HIS A 261 -14.07 -8.12 -21.45
C HIS A 261 -14.31 -6.61 -21.43
N LEU A 262 -13.75 -5.88 -20.46
CA LEU A 262 -13.85 -4.41 -20.40
C LEU A 262 -12.86 -3.70 -21.32
N TYR A 263 -11.72 -4.32 -21.63
CA TYR A 263 -10.71 -3.77 -22.52
C TYR A 263 -10.13 -4.85 -23.42
N SER A 264 -10.33 -4.71 -24.73
CA SER A 264 -9.80 -5.65 -25.73
C SER A 264 -8.28 -5.67 -25.66
N GLY A 265 -7.68 -6.86 -25.57
CA GLY A 265 -6.23 -7.03 -25.46
C GLY A 265 -5.67 -6.95 -24.04
N LEU A 266 -6.52 -6.79 -23.01
CA LEU A 266 -6.05 -6.71 -21.62
C LEU A 266 -5.38 -8.02 -21.15
N ILE A 267 -4.13 -7.92 -20.73
CA ILE A 267 -3.40 -8.99 -20.06
C ILE A 267 -3.61 -8.86 -18.55
N VAL A 268 -4.41 -9.76 -18.00
CA VAL A 268 -4.73 -9.82 -16.56
C VAL A 268 -3.92 -10.93 -15.89
N TYR A 269 -2.92 -10.52 -15.11
CA TYR A 269 -2.19 -11.40 -14.20
C TYR A 269 -2.97 -11.55 -12.89
N ALA A 270 -3.53 -12.75 -12.68
CA ALA A 270 -4.34 -13.07 -11.52
C ALA A 270 -3.64 -12.75 -10.18
N GLY A 271 -2.33 -13.00 -10.08
CA GLY A 271 -1.52 -12.70 -8.90
C GLY A 271 -1.50 -11.23 -8.48
N ASN A 272 -1.75 -10.29 -9.39
CA ASN A 272 -1.76 -8.85 -9.08
C ASN A 272 -3.15 -8.34 -8.66
N VAL A 273 -4.21 -9.08 -9.00
CA VAL A 273 -5.60 -8.62 -8.85
C VAL A 273 -6.31 -9.38 -7.72
N ILE A 274 -6.18 -10.70 -7.69
CA ILE A 274 -6.88 -11.56 -6.73
C ILE A 274 -6.55 -11.18 -5.28
N PRO A 275 -5.27 -10.99 -4.89
CA PRO A 275 -4.94 -10.66 -3.51
C PRO A 275 -5.59 -9.34 -3.07
N VAL A 276 -5.63 -8.35 -3.96
CA VAL A 276 -6.20 -7.03 -3.68
C VAL A 276 -7.71 -7.12 -3.47
N ILE A 277 -8.44 -7.76 -4.39
CA ILE A 277 -9.90 -7.94 -4.26
C ILE A 277 -10.25 -8.79 -3.04
N THR A 278 -9.47 -9.85 -2.80
CA THR A 278 -9.68 -10.75 -1.65
C THR A 278 -9.44 -10.01 -0.34
N ARG A 279 -8.36 -9.22 -0.25
CA ARG A 279 -8.06 -8.41 0.92
C ARG A 279 -9.12 -7.36 1.17
N ALA A 280 -9.51 -6.60 0.14
CA ALA A 280 -10.60 -5.62 0.24
C ALA A 280 -11.90 -6.24 0.74
N THR A 281 -12.28 -7.39 0.20
CA THR A 281 -13.49 -8.12 0.64
C THR A 281 -13.39 -8.58 2.10
N ARG A 282 -12.21 -8.98 2.58
CA ARG A 282 -11.98 -9.39 3.98
C ARG A 282 -12.01 -8.21 4.93
N GLU A 283 -11.44 -7.08 4.54
CA GLU A 283 -11.47 -5.83 5.30
C GLU A 283 -12.91 -5.32 5.40
N SER A 284 -13.67 -5.23 4.30
CA SER A 284 -15.10 -4.87 4.36
C SER A 284 -15.89 -5.79 5.30
N LYS A 285 -15.58 -7.10 5.32
CA LYS A 285 -16.20 -8.05 6.25
C LYS A 285 -15.85 -7.76 7.71
N ARG A 286 -14.61 -7.35 8.00
CA ARG A 286 -14.18 -6.96 9.34
C ARG A 286 -14.96 -5.73 9.82
N ASP A 287 -15.31 -4.84 8.90
CA ASP A 287 -16.11 -3.64 9.15
C ASP A 287 -17.62 -3.94 9.22
N GLY A 288 -18.01 -5.21 9.30
CA GLY A 288 -19.41 -5.62 9.40
C GLY A 288 -20.18 -5.57 8.10
N MET A 289 -19.51 -5.44 6.94
CA MET A 289 -20.13 -5.35 5.63
C MET A 289 -19.85 -6.61 4.79
N ARG A 290 -20.91 -7.22 4.23
CA ARG A 290 -20.79 -8.37 3.33
C ARG A 290 -20.85 -7.93 1.87
N VAL A 291 -19.83 -8.29 1.09
CA VAL A 291 -19.83 -8.11 -0.36
C VAL A 291 -20.81 -9.11 -1.00
N TRP A 292 -21.70 -8.63 -1.86
CA TRP A 292 -22.69 -9.44 -2.58
C TRP A 292 -22.56 -9.37 -4.09
N GLY A 293 -21.80 -8.41 -4.60
CA GLY A 293 -21.62 -8.24 -6.03
C GLY A 293 -20.49 -7.29 -6.34
N PHE A 294 -20.16 -7.24 -7.63
CA PHE A 294 -19.17 -6.36 -8.20
C PHE A 294 -19.78 -5.57 -9.34
N GLU A 295 -19.37 -4.32 -9.42
CA GLU A 295 -19.71 -3.38 -10.45
C GLU A 295 -18.43 -2.97 -11.16
N MET A 296 -18.32 -3.19 -12.46
CA MET A 296 -17.07 -2.94 -13.18
C MET A 296 -17.27 -2.05 -14.38
N GLU A 297 -16.36 -1.10 -14.57
CA GLU A 297 -16.38 -0.19 -15.71
C GLU A 297 -14.96 0.29 -16.06
N LEU A 298 -14.75 0.63 -17.33
CA LEU A 298 -13.54 1.29 -17.80
C LEU A 298 -13.68 2.81 -17.59
N VAL A 299 -12.74 3.40 -16.86
CA VAL A 299 -12.72 4.83 -16.53
C VAL A 299 -11.36 5.45 -16.86
N TYR A 300 -11.32 6.77 -16.94
CA TYR A 300 -10.10 7.55 -17.17
C TYR A 300 -9.85 8.48 -15.99
N ARG A 301 -8.72 8.33 -15.30
CA ARG A 301 -8.29 9.29 -14.28
C ARG A 301 -7.51 10.41 -14.92
N LYS A 302 -7.88 11.65 -14.61
CA LYS A 302 -7.03 12.80 -14.90
C LYS A 302 -5.90 12.88 -13.87
N THR A 303 -4.66 12.84 -14.34
CA THR A 303 -3.46 13.04 -13.50
C THR A 303 -3.26 14.52 -13.20
N SER A 304 -2.46 14.83 -12.18
CA SER A 304 -2.05 16.21 -11.87
C SER A 304 -1.36 16.92 -13.03
N MET A 305 -0.79 16.18 -13.98
CA MET A 305 -0.18 16.71 -15.20
C MET A 305 -1.16 16.85 -16.38
N GLY A 306 -2.46 16.69 -16.15
CA GLY A 306 -3.50 16.79 -17.18
C GLY A 306 -3.56 15.60 -18.15
N ARG A 307 -2.78 14.53 -17.92
CA ARG A 307 -2.84 13.30 -18.72
C ARG A 307 -3.96 12.39 -18.23
N TYR A 308 -4.60 11.68 -19.14
CA TYR A 308 -5.60 10.67 -18.82
C TYR A 308 -4.97 9.29 -18.73
N VAL A 309 -5.22 8.60 -17.62
CA VAL A 309 -4.76 7.23 -17.37
C VAL A 309 -5.97 6.31 -17.35
N ARG A 310 -5.90 5.24 -18.14
CA ARG A 310 -6.95 4.21 -18.23
C ARG A 310 -6.94 3.33 -16.98
N LEU A 311 -8.13 3.10 -16.43
CA LEU A 311 -8.33 2.32 -15.22
C LEU A 311 -9.57 1.43 -15.36
N ILE A 312 -9.54 0.25 -14.76
CA ILE A 312 -10.75 -0.51 -14.48
C ILE A 312 -11.16 -0.18 -13.05
N ARG A 313 -12.36 0.36 -12.90
CA ARG A 313 -13.01 0.58 -11.61
C ARG A 313 -13.85 -0.64 -11.27
N ILE A 314 -13.67 -1.20 -10.08
CA ILE A 314 -14.43 -2.33 -9.54
C ILE A 314 -15.06 -1.87 -8.22
N GLY A 315 -16.34 -1.50 -8.24
CA GLY A 315 -17.13 -1.26 -7.04
C GLY A 315 -17.52 -2.56 -6.36
N LEU A 316 -17.21 -2.71 -5.07
CA LEU A 316 -17.66 -3.80 -4.23
C LEU A 316 -19.03 -3.43 -3.66
N LYS A 317 -20.09 -4.05 -4.18
CA LYS A 317 -21.45 -3.85 -3.67
C LYS A 317 -21.59 -4.57 -2.33
N THR A 318 -21.96 -3.85 -1.29
CA THR A 318 -21.97 -4.36 0.10
C THR A 318 -23.34 -4.21 0.76
N PHE A 319 -23.58 -5.01 1.80
CA PHE A 319 -24.71 -4.85 2.70
C PHE A 319 -24.31 -5.18 4.15
N PRO A 320 -24.97 -4.62 5.18
CA PRO A 320 -24.65 -4.91 6.58
C PRO A 320 -24.82 -6.40 6.92
N MET A 321 -23.89 -6.96 7.71
CA MET A 321 -24.00 -8.33 8.21
C MET A 321 -25.21 -8.47 9.13
N GLY A 322 -26.01 -9.52 8.91
CA GLY A 322 -27.25 -9.79 9.67
C GLY A 322 -28.52 -9.29 9.00
N SER A 323 -28.42 -8.46 7.96
CA SER A 323 -29.58 -8.07 7.15
C SER A 323 -30.05 -9.23 6.25
N PRO A 324 -31.37 -9.50 6.16
CA PRO A 324 -31.90 -10.52 5.26
C PRO A 324 -31.56 -10.17 3.80
N VAL A 325 -31.02 -11.15 3.07
CA VAL A 325 -30.55 -11.04 1.67
C VAL A 325 -31.62 -10.50 0.73
N SER A 326 -32.89 -10.60 1.10
CA SER A 326 -34.06 -10.29 0.26
C SER A 326 -34.60 -8.87 0.38
N VAL A 327 -34.25 -8.08 1.41
CA VAL A 327 -35.04 -6.85 1.69
C VAL A 327 -34.41 -5.55 1.19
N ASN A 328 -33.10 -5.46 1.02
CA ASN A 328 -32.46 -4.30 0.37
C ASN A 328 -31.05 -4.68 -0.06
N LYS A 329 -30.89 -5.24 -1.26
CA LYS A 329 -29.59 -5.18 -1.96
C LYS A 329 -29.36 -3.72 -2.33
N GLY A 330 -29.01 -2.90 -1.34
CA GLY A 330 -28.63 -1.51 -1.58
C GLY A 330 -27.53 -1.50 -2.63
N GLU A 331 -27.61 -0.56 -3.57
CA GLU A 331 -26.57 -0.29 -4.57
C GLU A 331 -25.32 0.36 -3.94
N GLU A 332 -25.15 0.18 -2.63
CA GLU A 332 -24.09 0.82 -1.89
C GLU A 332 -22.75 0.14 -2.18
N ILE A 333 -21.82 0.96 -2.66
CA ILE A 333 -20.45 0.56 -2.92
C ILE A 333 -19.64 0.87 -1.65
N GLY A 334 -19.29 -0.18 -0.91
CA GLY A 334 -18.51 -0.04 0.33
C GLY A 334 -17.02 0.19 0.07
N ALA A 335 -16.51 -0.29 -1.07
CA ALA A 335 -15.13 -0.10 -1.49
C ALA A 335 -15.01 -0.09 -3.01
N VAL A 336 -13.97 0.57 -3.52
CA VAL A 336 -13.64 0.62 -4.95
C VAL A 336 -12.22 0.13 -5.15
N VAL A 337 -12.04 -0.93 -5.94
CA VAL A 337 -10.73 -1.37 -6.42
C VAL A 337 -10.47 -0.74 -7.78
N LEU A 338 -9.28 -0.16 -7.96
CA LEU A 338 -8.87 0.53 -9.17
C LEU A 338 -7.65 -0.16 -9.75
N LEU A 339 -7.76 -0.60 -11.01
CA LEU A 339 -6.71 -1.32 -11.72
C LEU A 339 -6.17 -0.44 -12.86
N GLU A 340 -4.97 0.10 -12.70
CA GLU A 340 -4.30 0.95 -13.68
C GLU A 340 -3.79 0.13 -14.86
N ILE A 341 -4.27 0.48 -16.06
CA ILE A 341 -3.87 -0.16 -17.32
C ILE A 341 -2.72 0.64 -17.94
N LYS A 342 -1.62 -0.05 -18.23
CA LYS A 342 -0.50 0.48 -19.01
C LYS A 342 0.13 -0.66 -19.81
N ASP A 343 0.47 -0.37 -21.07
CA ASP A 343 1.05 -1.35 -22.00
C ASP A 343 0.20 -2.63 -22.09
N ASP A 344 -1.12 -2.45 -22.17
CA ASP A 344 -2.16 -3.48 -22.17
C ASP A 344 -2.18 -4.44 -20.96
N GLY A 345 -1.38 -4.17 -19.92
CA GLY A 345 -1.36 -4.92 -18.66
C GLY A 345 -1.83 -4.10 -17.46
N ILE A 346 -2.14 -4.79 -16.35
CA ILE A 346 -2.41 -4.15 -15.07
C ILE A 346 -1.08 -3.90 -14.34
N LYS A 347 -0.71 -2.63 -14.17
CA LYS A 347 0.54 -2.25 -13.48
C LYS A 347 0.33 -1.95 -12.01
N HIS A 348 -0.78 -1.32 -11.66
CA HIS A 348 -1.06 -0.91 -10.29
C HIS A 348 -2.50 -1.24 -9.92
N ALA A 349 -2.67 -1.79 -8.72
CA ALA A 349 -3.96 -1.98 -8.10
C ALA A 349 -3.98 -1.19 -6.78
N VAL A 350 -5.04 -0.43 -6.55
CA VAL A 350 -5.29 0.28 -5.29
C VAL A 350 -6.75 0.12 -4.88
N VAL A 351 -7.03 0.30 -3.60
CA VAL A 351 -8.36 0.19 -3.01
C VAL A 351 -8.72 1.51 -2.34
N MET A 352 -9.99 1.83 -2.33
CA MET A 352 -10.51 3.04 -1.72
C MET A 352 -11.81 2.71 -1.02
N TYR A 353 -11.84 2.89 0.30
CA TYR A 353 -13.01 2.63 1.11
C TYR A 353 -13.94 3.84 1.13
N LYS A 354 -15.25 3.57 1.21
CA LYS A 354 -16.29 4.59 1.08
C LYS A 354 -16.08 5.76 2.04
N ASP A 355 -15.77 5.47 3.31
CA ASP A 355 -15.70 6.46 4.38
C ASP A 355 -14.30 7.05 4.58
N GLU A 356 -13.35 6.70 3.72
CA GLU A 356 -11.95 7.13 3.81
C GLU A 356 -11.55 8.07 2.67
N TRP A 357 -12.48 8.45 1.77
CA TRP A 357 -12.16 9.36 0.68
C TRP A 357 -11.46 10.65 1.18
N PRO A 358 -10.33 11.10 0.58
CA PRO A 358 -9.69 10.64 -0.66
C PRO A 358 -8.48 9.69 -0.45
N VAL A 359 -8.51 8.86 0.58
CA VAL A 359 -7.45 7.92 0.93
C VAL A 359 -7.51 6.67 0.05
N VAL A 360 -6.34 6.20 -0.37
CA VAL A 360 -6.20 4.98 -1.18
C VAL A 360 -5.16 4.05 -0.57
N HIS A 361 -5.43 2.75 -0.66
CA HIS A 361 -4.65 1.66 -0.10
C HIS A 361 -3.96 0.88 -1.22
N SER A 362 -2.67 0.64 -1.08
CA SER A 362 -1.85 -0.11 -2.03
C SER A 362 -1.18 -1.27 -1.31
N TYR A 363 -1.84 -2.43 -1.33
CA TYR A 363 -1.36 -3.65 -0.66
C TYR A 363 -0.14 -4.26 -1.36
N ARG A 364 1.07 -3.95 -0.90
CA ARG A 364 2.34 -4.45 -1.44
C ARG A 364 3.40 -4.57 -0.35
N ASP A 365 4.19 -5.63 -0.41
CA ASP A 365 5.33 -5.84 0.51
C ASP A 365 6.42 -4.75 0.38
N VAL A 366 6.60 -4.25 -0.84
CA VAL A 366 7.57 -3.23 -1.22
C VAL A 366 6.85 -2.25 -2.14
N ILE A 367 7.06 -0.93 -2.01
CA ILE A 367 6.72 0.00 -3.10
C ILE A 367 7.75 -0.26 -4.19
N PRO A 368 7.44 -0.97 -5.28
CA PRO A 368 8.45 -1.23 -6.28
C PRO A 368 8.73 0.07 -7.05
N PRO A 369 9.97 0.30 -7.50
CA PRO A 369 10.21 1.23 -8.59
C PRO A 369 9.32 0.85 -9.80
N PRO A 370 8.93 1.82 -10.65
CA PRO A 370 8.00 1.53 -11.72
C PRO A 370 8.70 0.60 -12.72
N ASP A 371 7.96 -0.39 -13.19
CA ASP A 371 8.39 -1.31 -14.23
C ASP A 371 8.78 -0.53 -15.51
N LEU A 372 10.02 -0.71 -15.95
CA LEU A 372 10.62 -0.09 -17.14
C LEU A 372 10.46 -0.93 -18.41
N SER A 373 9.74 -2.07 -18.36
CA SER A 373 9.43 -2.83 -19.57
C SER A 373 8.77 -1.92 -20.62
N GLY A 374 9.43 -1.76 -21.78
CA GLY A 374 9.02 -0.87 -22.87
C GLY A 374 9.95 0.33 -23.18
N LEU A 375 10.94 0.65 -22.33
CA LEU A 375 11.93 1.69 -22.64
C LEU A 375 13.07 1.22 -23.56
N GLU A 376 13.19 -0.09 -23.77
CA GLU A 376 14.15 -0.72 -24.69
C GLU A 376 13.89 -0.29 -26.16
N GLY A 377 12.67 0.14 -26.49
CA GLY A 377 12.34 0.68 -27.82
C GLY A 377 12.78 2.12 -28.07
N LEU A 378 13.17 2.88 -27.04
CA LEU A 378 13.56 4.30 -27.14
C LEU A 378 15.08 4.53 -26.98
N ILE A 379 15.82 3.49 -26.59
CA ILE A 379 17.28 3.52 -26.44
C ILE A 379 17.86 2.36 -27.26
N GLY A 380 17.79 2.46 -28.60
CA GLY A 380 18.43 1.45 -29.45
C GLY A 380 17.83 1.23 -30.85
N LYS A 381 17.74 2.28 -31.67
CA LYS A 381 18.01 2.12 -33.11
C LYS A 381 19.15 3.05 -33.47
N LYS A 382 20.37 2.50 -33.44
CA LYS A 382 21.46 2.99 -34.27
C LYS A 382 21.32 2.36 -35.65
#